data_AF-A0A2N0XN27-F1
#
_entry.id   AF-A0A2N0XN27-F1
#
_cell.length_a   1.000
_cell.length_b   1.000
_cell.length_c   1.000
_cell.angle_alpha   90.00
_cell.angle_beta   90.00
_cell.angle_gamma   90.00
#
_symmetry.space_group_name_H-M   'P 1'
#
loop_
_entity.id
_entity.type
_entity.pdbx_description
1 polymer ?
#
loop_
_entity_poly.entity_id
_entity_poly.type
_entity_poly.pdbx_seq_one_letter_code
_entity_poly.pdbx_strand_id
1 'polypeptide(L)' 'MKVTNFPKWADPNGIALILEVTEDNETVFDFVAYANDCEPQGRALFQRAVSGEFGDIQPFDEPEHDEH' A
#
# COMPACT_ATOMS: atom_id res chain seq x y z
N MET A 1 -7.71 -2.46 -12.08
CA MET A 1 -7.14 -1.79 -10.89
C MET A 1 -6.05 -0.83 -11.31
N LYS A 2 -6.20 0.44 -10.94
CA LYS A 2 -5.17 1.47 -11.12
C LYS A 2 -4.78 1.99 -9.75
N VAL A 3 -3.49 2.06 -9.45
CA VAL A 3 -3.01 2.73 -8.24
C VAL A 3 -3.07 4.24 -8.47
N THR A 4 -3.79 4.96 -7.61
CA THR A 4 -4.07 6.39 -7.77
C THR A 4 -3.29 7.29 -6.82
N ASN A 5 -2.75 6.73 -5.73
CA ASN A 5 -1.99 7.47 -4.74
C ASN A 5 -0.55 6.95 -4.61
N PHE A 6 0.28 7.72 -3.92
CA PHE A 6 1.62 7.30 -3.54
C PHE A 6 1.53 6.16 -2.51
N PRO A 7 2.28 5.06 -2.70
CA PRO A 7 2.31 3.97 -1.74
C PRO A 7 2.76 4.48 -0.37
N LYS A 8 2.22 3.92 0.71
CA LYS A 8 2.61 4.28 2.08
C LYS A 8 2.97 3.02 2.86
N TRP A 9 3.99 3.08 3.71
CA TRP A 9 4.27 1.97 4.63
C TRP A 9 3.10 1.78 5.60
N ALA A 10 2.58 0.56 5.67
CA ALA A 10 1.53 0.18 6.61
C ALA A 10 2.10 -0.13 8.00
N ASP A 11 3.40 -0.39 8.07
CA ASP A 11 4.11 -0.75 9.29
C ASP A 11 5.56 -0.22 9.26
N PRO A 12 6.18 0.00 10.42
CA PRO A 12 7.54 0.53 10.50
C PRO A 12 8.63 -0.49 10.10
N ASN A 13 8.30 -1.78 10.00
CA ASN A 13 9.26 -2.83 9.60
C ASN A 13 9.35 -2.99 8.08
N GLY A 14 8.50 -2.30 7.31
CA GLY A 14 8.48 -2.34 5.86
C GLY A 14 7.99 -3.67 5.30
N ILE A 15 7.08 -4.34 6.00
CA ILE A 15 6.55 -5.66 5.61
C ILE A 15 5.28 -5.52 4.76
N ALA A 16 4.57 -4.40 4.90
CA ALA A 16 3.31 -4.11 4.26
C ALA A 16 3.22 -2.67 3.76
N LEU A 17 2.54 -2.49 2.63
CA LEU A 17 2.27 -1.22 1.99
C LEU A 17 0.77 -1.00 1.83
N ILE A 18 0.30 0.19 2.16
CA ILE A 18 -1.05 0.66 1.83
C ILE A 18 -0.99 1.32 0.46
N LEU A 19 -1.81 0.82 -0.46
CA LEU A 19 -1.97 1.32 -1.82
C LEU A 19 -3.43 1.71 -2.02
N GLU A 20 -3.65 2.93 -2.48
CA GLU A 20 -4.98 3.33 -2.93
C GLU A 20 -5.20 2.80 -4.35
N VAL A 21 -6.13 1.86 -4.50
CA VAL A 21 -6.48 1.26 -5.78
C VAL A 21 -7.88 1.67 -6.17
N THR A 22 -8.03 2.07 -7.43
CA THR A 22 -9.34 2.29 -8.04
C THR A 22 -9.75 1.08 -8.87
N GLU A 23 -10.94 0.56 -8.59
CA GLU A 23 -11.66 -0.40 -9.41
C GLU A 23 -12.77 0.31 -10.19
N ASP A 24 -12.87 0.00 -11.48
CA ASP A 24 -13.83 0.55 -12.44
C ASP A 24 -13.85 2.09 -12.60
N ASN A 25 -12.81 2.80 -12.15
CA ASN A 25 -12.74 4.28 -12.08
C ASN A 25 -13.78 4.94 -11.16
N GLU A 26 -14.53 4.16 -10.37
CA GLU A 26 -15.56 4.68 -9.47
C GLU A 26 -15.26 4.33 -8.01
N THR A 27 -14.69 3.15 -7.74
CA THR A 27 -14.47 2.67 -6.37
C THR A 27 -13.00 2.76 -6.00
N VAL A 28 -12.69 3.68 -5.10
CA VAL A 28 -11.36 3.85 -4.51
C VAL A 28 -11.34 3.16 -3.16
N PHE A 29 -10.38 2.26 -2.94
CA PHE A 29 -10.19 1.59 -1.65
C PHE A 29 -8.72 1.37 -1.32
N ASP A 30 -8.43 1.31 -0.03
CA ASP A 30 -7.12 0.98 0.51
C ASP A 30 -6.88 -0.52 0.40
N PHE A 31 -5.84 -0.90 -0.34
CA PHE A 31 -5.36 -2.26 -0.44
C PHE A 31 -4.02 -2.40 0.28
N VAL A 32 -3.96 -3.33 1.23
CA VAL A 32 -2.72 -3.62 1.96
C VAL A 32 -1.98 -4.74 1.25
N ALA A 33 -0.87 -4.41 0.59
CA ALA A 33 0.00 -5.37 -0.07
C ALA A 33 1.13 -5.79 0.87
N TYR A 34 1.26 -7.10 1.10
CA TYR A 34 2.32 -7.65 1.94
C TYR A 34 3.50 -8.15 1.11
N ALA A 35 4.72 -8.00 1.62
CA ALA A 35 5.93 -8.56 1.02
C ALA A 35 5.84 -10.08 0.84
N ASN A 36 5.20 -10.75 1.81
CA ASN A 36 5.00 -12.19 1.86
C ASN A 36 3.51 -12.57 1.72
N ASP A 37 2.75 -11.81 0.94
CA ASP A 37 1.34 -12.12 0.70
C ASP A 37 1.16 -13.53 0.14
N CYS A 38 0.12 -14.23 0.61
CA CYS A 38 -0.24 -15.56 0.13
C CYS A 38 -0.75 -15.47 -1.32
N GLU A 39 -1.40 -14.37 -1.65
CA GLU A 39 -1.95 -14.11 -2.97
C GLU A 39 -0.89 -13.50 -3.88
N PRO A 40 -0.73 -14.01 -5.12
CA PRO A 40 0.29 -13.52 -6.04
C PRO A 40 0.09 -12.05 -6.42
N GLN A 41 -1.16 -11.57 -6.38
CA GLN A 41 -1.52 -10.18 -6.66
C GLN A 41 -0.96 -9.21 -5.60
N GLY A 42 -1.09 -9.53 -4.31
CA GLY A 42 -0.58 -8.70 -3.22
C GLY A 42 0.94 -8.58 -3.29
N ARG A 43 1.63 -9.71 -3.48
CA ARG A 43 3.09 -9.73 -3.63
C ARG A 43 3.57 -8.95 -4.86
N ALA A 44 2.88 -9.07 -5.99
CA ALA A 44 3.23 -8.34 -7.20
C ALA A 44 3.04 -6.83 -7.03
N LEU A 45 1.95 -6.39 -6.39
CA LEU A 45 1.71 -4.98 -6.08
C LEU A 45 2.77 -4.43 -5.14
N PHE A 46 3.13 -5.18 -4.08
CA PHE A 46 4.22 -4.81 -3.18
C PHE A 46 5.51 -4.59 -3.97
N GLN A 47 5.96 -5.59 -4.74
CA GLN A 47 7.20 -5.51 -5.52
C GLN A 47 7.24 -4.34 -6.51
N ARG A 48 6.12 -4.04 -7.18
CA ARG A 48 6.00 -2.89 -8.10
C ARG A 48 6.11 -1.57 -7.35
N ALA A 49 5.47 -1.46 -6.19
CA ALA A 49 5.57 -0.29 -5.32
C ALA A 49 7.01 -0.08 -4.83
N VAL A 50 7.70 -1.12 -4.34
CA VAL A 50 9.11 -1.00 -3.90
C VAL A 50 10.08 -0.72 -5.05
N SER A 51 9.71 -1.09 -6.27
CA SER A 51 10.47 -0.74 -7.47
C SER A 51 10.27 0.72 -7.91
N GLY A 52 9.39 1.47 -7.24
CA GLY A 52 9.08 2.87 -7.54
C GLY A 52 8.10 3.07 -8.69
N GLU A 53 7.37 2.02 -9.10
CA GLU A 53 6.44 2.11 -10.24
C GLU A 53 5.26 3.07 -9.97
N PHE A 54 4.88 3.22 -8.71
CA PHE A 54 3.79 4.09 -8.26
C PHE A 54 4.28 5.40 -7.62
N GLY A 55 5.57 5.71 -7.76
CA GLY A 55 6.21 6.86 -7.11
C GLY A 55 6.87 6.50 -5.77
N ASP A 56 7.30 7.54 -5.05
CA ASP A 56 8.00 7.40 -3.77
C ASP A 56 7.07 6.88 -2.67
N ILE A 57 7.57 5.90 -1.91
CA ILE A 57 6.86 5.33 -0.78
C ILE A 57 6.89 6.31 0.39
N GLN A 58 5.71 6.75 0.83
CA GLN A 58 5.52 7.58 2.00
C GLN A 58 5.91 6.78 3.27
N PRO A 59 6.54 7.44 4.26
CA PRO A 59 6.89 6.81 5.53
C PRO A 59 5.63 6.28 6.24
N PHE A 60 5.85 5.31 7.13
CA PHE A 60 4.79 4.86 8.04
C PHE A 60 4.42 6.04 8.92
N ASP A 61 3.13 6.36 8.93
CA ASP A 61 2.54 7.39 9.79
C ASP A 61 1.72 6.60 10.79
N GLU A 62 2.27 6.45 11.99
CA GLU A 62 1.59 5.77 13.08
C GLU A 62 0.29 6.55 13.37
N PRO A 63 -0.89 5.93 13.31
CA PRO A 63 -2.10 6.64 13.72
C PRO A 63 -1.86 7.09 15.16
N GLU A 64 -1.92 8.41 15.40
CA GLU A 64 -1.82 8.98 16.75
C GLU A 64 -2.73 8.15 17.65
N HIS A 65 -2.11 7.41 18.57
CA HIS A 65 -2.79 6.56 19.53
C HIS A 65 -3.46 7.53 20.51
N ASP A 66 -4.64 8.03 20.15
CA ASP A 66 -5.47 8.86 21.02
C ASP A 66 -6.05 7.92 22.10
N GLU A 67 -5.22 7.63 23.10
CA GLU A 67 -5.61 6.98 24.34
C GLU A 67 -6.49 7.96 25.13
N HIS A 68 -7.80 7.73 25.09
CA HIS A 68 -8.80 8.45 25.89
C HIS A 68 -9.28 7.59 27.06
#